data_AF-A0A3D3I7I4-F1
#
_entry.id   AF-A0A3D3I7I4-F1
#
_cell.length_a   1.000
_cell.length_b   1.000
_cell.length_c   1.000
_cell.angle_alpha   90.00
_cell.angle_beta   90.00
_cell.angle_gamma   90.00
#
_symmetry.space_group_name_H-M   'P 1'
#
loop_
_entity.id
_entity.type
_entity.pdbx_description
1 polymer ?
#
loop_
_entity_poly.entity_id
_entity_poly.type
_entity_poly.pdbx_seq_one_letter_code
_entity_poly.pdbx_strand_id
1 'polypeptide(L)'
;MDYLRGLAGLTFIVTLAYLFSNNRKSVDWRLVGVGILLQLLIGLIIGKVELAQQAFLYLSSKFVTFLSFAQKGAEFLYGDLAKNSADDPEAKHSLGVLFAFQA
;
A
#
# COMPACT_ATOMS: atom_id res chain seq x y z
N MET A 1 -10.84 -22.77 -5.68
CA MET A 1 -11.93 -21.79 -5.87
C MET A 1 -11.41 -20.35 -5.88
N ASP A 2 -10.25 -20.07 -5.27
CA ASP A 2 -9.72 -18.71 -5.12
C ASP A 2 -9.28 -18.06 -6.45
N TYR A 3 -8.67 -18.82 -7.35
CA TYR A 3 -8.27 -18.30 -8.67
C TYR A 3 -9.46 -17.89 -9.54
N LEU A 4 -10.55 -18.68 -9.52
CA LEU A 4 -11.78 -18.36 -10.24
C LEU A 4 -12.43 -17.09 -9.68
N ARG A 5 -12.43 -16.91 -8.35
CA ARG A 5 -12.91 -15.68 -7.71
C ARG A 5 -12.06 -14.47 -8.08
N GLY A 6 -10.73 -14.63 -8.13
CA GLY A 6 -9.81 -13.58 -8.57
C GLY A 6 -10.05 -13.17 -10.03
N LEU A 7 -10.19 -14.14 -10.92
CA LEU A 7 -10.50 -13.88 -12.33
C LEU A 7 -11.87 -13.20 -12.49
N ALA A 8 -12.90 -13.68 -11.80
CA ALA A 8 -14.23 -13.08 -11.83
C ALA A 8 -14.21 -11.63 -11.34
N GLY A 9 -13.46 -11.33 -10.27
CA GLY A 9 -13.29 -9.97 -9.76
C GLY A 9 -12.59 -9.04 -10.76
N LEU A 10 -11.51 -9.52 -11.39
CA LEU A 10 -10.79 -8.75 -12.42
C LEU A 10 -11.70 -8.45 -13.62
N THR A 11 -12.40 -9.46 -14.15
CA THR A 11 -13.34 -9.28 -15.26
C THR A 11 -14.45 -8.31 -14.87
N PHE A 12 -15.02 -8.43 -13.66
CA PHE A 12 -16.07 -7.54 -13.18
C PHE A 12 -15.61 -6.08 -13.14
N ILE A 13 -14.42 -5.79 -12.60
CA ILE A 13 -13.87 -4.43 -12.54
C ILE A 13 -13.63 -3.87 -13.94
N VAL A 14 -13.06 -4.66 -14.85
CA VAL A 14 -12.82 -4.24 -16.25
C VAL A 14 -14.14 -3.96 -16.96
N THR A 15 -15.15 -4.81 -16.78
CA THR A 15 -16.49 -4.60 -17.34
C THR A 15 -17.13 -3.34 -16.75
N LEU A 16 -17.01 -3.11 -15.44
CA LEU A 16 -17.55 -1.91 -14.80
C LEU A 16 -16.90 -0.63 -15.35
N ALA A 17 -15.57 -0.62 -15.46
CA ALA A 17 -14.81 0.48 -16.06
C ALA A 17 -15.23 0.72 -17.52
N TYR A 18 -15.45 -0.35 -18.29
CA TYR A 18 -15.96 -0.24 -19.67
C TYR A 18 -17.39 0.33 -19.73
N LEU A 19 -18.28 -0.06 -18.81
CA LEU A 19 -19.65 0.45 -18.76
C LEU A 19 -19.69 1.95 -18.45
N PHE A 20 -18.84 2.43 -17.54
CA PHE A 20 -18.72 3.85 -17.19
C PHE A 20 -17.79 4.64 -18.13
N SER A 21 -17.21 4.02 -19.15
CA SER A 21 -16.35 4.72 -20.10
C SER A 21 -17.15 5.69 -20.97
N ASN A 22 -16.67 6.94 -21.05
CA ASN A 22 -17.25 8.01 -21.84
C ASN A 22 -17.26 7.71 -23.35
N ASN A 23 -16.24 7.00 -23.85
CA ASN A 23 -16.17 6.60 -25.26
C ASN A 23 -15.73 5.14 -25.39
N ARG A 24 -16.71 4.24 -25.30
CA ARG A 24 -16.50 2.78 -25.35
C ARG A 24 -15.84 2.28 -26.65
N LYS A 25 -15.95 3.03 -27.75
CA LYS A 25 -15.35 2.66 -29.05
C LYS A 25 -13.88 3.03 -29.15
N SER A 26 -13.40 4.01 -28.38
CA SER A 26 -12.00 4.41 -28.35
C SER A 26 -11.18 3.68 -27.29
N VAL A 27 -11.75 2.64 -26.65
CA VAL A 27 -11.02 1.83 -25.68
C VAL A 27 -10.00 0.98 -26.43
N ASP A 28 -8.72 1.23 -26.19
CA ASP A 28 -7.62 0.42 -26.71
C ASP A 28 -7.47 -0.85 -25.86
N TRP A 29 -8.01 -1.96 -26.38
CA TRP A 29 -7.94 -3.27 -25.73
C TRP A 29 -6.52 -3.83 -25.64
N ARG A 30 -5.59 -3.38 -26.50
CA ARG A 30 -4.18 -3.74 -26.37
C ARG A 30 -3.59 -3.08 -25.13
N LEU A 31 -3.89 -1.80 -24.91
CA LEU A 31 -3.43 -1.08 -23.71
C LEU A 31 -4.00 -1.70 -22.43
N VAL A 32 -5.31 -2.00 -22.42
CA VAL A 32 -5.96 -2.66 -21.28
C VAL A 32 -5.32 -4.03 -21.00
N GLY A 33 -5.13 -4.86 -22.03
CA GLY A 33 -4.50 -6.18 -21.88
C GLY A 33 -3.05 -6.12 -21.39
N VAL A 34 -2.25 -5.18 -21.93
CA VAL A 34 -0.87 -4.95 -21.47
C VAL A 34 -0.85 -4.49 -20.02
N GLY A 35 -1.76 -3.59 -19.62
CA GLY A 35 -1.90 -3.14 -18.24
C GLY A 35 -2.21 -4.28 -17.28
N ILE A 36 -3.19 -5.12 -17.62
CA ILE A 36 -3.56 -6.30 -16.83
C ILE A 36 -2.38 -7.28 -16.72
N LEU A 37 -1.70 -7.55 -17.83
CA LEU A 37 -0.54 -8.44 -17.86
C LEU A 37 0.60 -7.90 -16.99
N LEU A 38 0.87 -6.59 -17.06
CA LEU A 38 1.88 -5.95 -16.23
C LEU A 38 1.54 -6.02 -14.74
N GLN A 39 0.28 -5.80 -14.37
CA GLN A 39 -0.19 -5.95 -12.99
C GLN A 39 0.03 -7.38 -12.46
N LEU A 40 -0.35 -8.39 -13.26
CA LEU A 40 -0.14 -9.80 -12.89
C LEU A 40 1.35 -10.13 -12.78
N LEU A 41 2.18 -9.68 -13.72
CA LEU A 41 3.62 -9.90 -13.68
C LEU A 41 4.26 -9.28 -12.43
N ILE A 42 3.98 -8.00 -12.15
CA ILE A 42 4.53 -7.32 -10.97
C ILE A 42 4.04 -8.01 -9.69
N GLY A 43 2.74 -8.34 -9.61
CA GLY A 43 2.17 -9.03 -8.46
C GLY A 43 2.80 -10.41 -8.23
N LEU A 44 3.07 -11.16 -9.29
CA LEU A 44 3.76 -12.45 -9.20
C LEU A 44 5.24 -12.29 -8.83
N ILE A 45 5.94 -11.31 -9.41
CA ILE A 45 7.34 -11.02 -9.08
C ILE A 45 7.45 -10.70 -7.59
N ILE A 46 6.70 -9.73 -7.08
CA ILE A 46 6.77 -9.36 -5.66
C ILE A 46 6.19 -10.46 -4.76
N GLY A 47 5.14 -11.16 -5.19
CA GLY A 47 4.45 -12.16 -4.37
C GLY A 47 5.10 -13.55 -4.32
N LYS A 48 5.93 -13.91 -5.30
CA LYS A 48 6.50 -15.27 -5.41
C LYS A 48 8.01 -15.32 -5.60
N VAL A 49 8.65 -14.25 -6.08
CA VAL A 49 10.10 -14.25 -6.32
C VAL A 49 10.82 -13.74 -5.08
N GLU A 50 11.57 -14.62 -4.42
CA GLU A 50 12.25 -14.33 -3.16
C GLU A 50 13.23 -13.15 -3.28
N LEU A 51 13.98 -13.07 -4.39
CA LEU A 51 14.89 -11.94 -4.64
C LEU A 51 14.13 -10.59 -4.67
N ALA A 52 12.96 -10.56 -5.29
CA ALA A 52 12.14 -9.34 -5.36
C ALA A 52 11.56 -8.99 -4.00
N GLN A 53 11.16 -9.97 -3.20
CA GLN A 53 10.71 -9.76 -1.82
C GLN A 53 11.82 -9.19 -0.95
N GLN A 54 13.03 -9.75 -1.01
CA GLN A 54 14.18 -9.26 -0.27
C GLN A 54 14.54 -7.82 -0.66
N ALA A 55 14.53 -7.51 -1.96
CA ALA A 55 14.76 -6.15 -2.45
C ALA A 55 13.66 -5.17 -1.96
N PHE A 56 12.40 -5.58 -1.99
CA PHE A 56 11.28 -4.76 -1.51
C PHE A 56 11.35 -4.54 0.01
N LEU A 57 11.69 -5.57 0.79
CA LEU A 57 11.90 -5.47 2.23
C LEU A 57 13.09 -4.55 2.56
N TYR A 58 14.19 -4.68 1.82
CA TYR A 58 15.33 -3.78 1.97
C TYR A 58 14.91 -2.33 1.74
N LEU A 59 14.19 -2.04 0.67
CA LEU A 59 13.69 -0.69 0.38
C LEU A 59 12.70 -0.21 1.46
N SER A 60 11.77 -1.06 1.87
CA SER A 60 10.81 -0.78 2.94
C SER A 60 11.52 -0.42 4.25
N SER A 61 12.57 -1.13 4.63
CA SER A 61 13.36 -0.83 5.82
C SER A 61 13.99 0.58 5.79
N LYS A 62 14.38 1.06 4.59
CA LYS A 62 14.90 2.42 4.42
C LYS A 62 13.80 3.47 4.54
N PHE A 63 12.60 3.21 4.01
CA PHE A 63 11.44 4.08 4.23
C PHE A 63 11.04 4.15 5.72
N VAL A 64 11.03 3.01 6.43
CA VAL A 64 10.78 2.99 7.87
C VAL A 64 11.84 3.79 8.62
N THR A 65 13.12 3.63 8.27
CA THR A 65 14.21 4.43 8.85
C THR A 65 13.99 5.92 8.59
N PHE A 66 13.63 6.29 7.36
CA PHE A 66 13.35 7.68 7.00
C PHE A 66 12.18 8.25 7.82
N LEU A 67 11.07 7.50 7.93
CA LEU A 67 9.91 7.91 8.73
C LEU A 67 10.26 8.05 10.22
N SER A 68 11.18 7.21 10.74
CA SER A 68 11.61 7.30 12.14
C SER A 68 12.26 8.65 12.48
N PHE A 69 12.86 9.34 11.51
CA PHE A 69 13.40 10.69 11.73
C PHE A 69 12.30 11.74 11.88
N ALA A 70 11.23 11.63 11.09
CA ALA A 70 10.05 12.48 11.24
C ALA A 70 9.37 12.23 12.60
N GLN A 71 9.22 10.96 13.00
CA GLN A 71 8.67 10.57 14.30
C GLN A 71 9.48 11.17 15.47
N LYS A 72 10.82 11.08 15.44
CA LYS A 72 11.68 11.72 16.44
C LYS A 72 11.54 13.24 16.47
N GLY A 73 11.31 13.86 15.32
CA GLY A 73 11.00 15.29 15.23
C GLY A 73 9.69 15.65 15.93
N ALA A 74 8.64 14.85 15.72
CA ALA A 74 7.35 15.03 16.39
C ALA A 74 7.47 14.84 17.91
N GLU A 75 8.21 13.83 18.37
CA GLU A 75 8.52 13.62 19.79
C GLU A 75 9.32 14.77 20.39
N PHE A 76 10.24 15.37 19.64
CA PHE A 76 10.96 16.56 20.09
C PHE A 76 10.04 17.78 20.27
N LEU A 77 9.07 17.99 19.37
CA LEU A 77 8.15 19.15 19.43
C LEU A 77 7.03 18.96 20.46
N TYR A 78 6.41 17.77 20.48
CA TYR A 78 5.15 17.50 21.19
C TYR A 78 5.32 16.56 22.38
N GLY A 79 6.53 16.02 22.58
CA GLY A 79 6.85 15.16 23.71
C GLY A 79 5.97 13.92 23.74
N ASP A 80 5.35 13.70 24.89
CA ASP A 80 4.53 12.53 25.19
C ASP A 80 3.34 12.35 24.23
N LEU A 81 2.78 13.44 23.69
CA LEU A 81 1.62 13.39 22.80
C LEU A 81 1.93 12.79 21.41
N ALA A 82 3.20 12.76 21.02
CA ALA A 82 3.64 12.13 19.77
C ALA A 82 3.97 10.64 19.94
N LYS A 83 3.88 10.09 21.15
CA LYS A 83 4.11 8.66 21.40
C LYS A 83 2.82 7.86 21.22
N ASN A 84 2.94 6.61 20.77
CA ASN A 84 1.81 5.69 20.80
C ASN A 84 1.74 5.00 22.16
N SER A 85 0.87 5.49 23.04
CA SER A 85 0.67 4.89 24.37
C SER A 85 0.14 3.44 24.39
N ALA A 86 -0.28 2.88 23.26
CA ALA A 86 -0.64 1.47 23.16
C ALA A 86 0.60 0.55 23.04
N ASP A 87 1.69 1.08 22.48
CA ASP A 87 2.89 0.30 22.13
C ASP A 87 4.15 0.77 22.89
N ASP A 88 4.20 2.02 23.33
CA ASP A 88 5.33 2.61 24.06
C ASP A 88 5.07 2.64 25.58
N PRO A 89 5.77 1.81 26.38
CA PRO A 89 5.61 1.79 27.84
C PRO A 89 6.12 3.05 28.55
N GLU A 90 6.85 3.93 27.85
CA GLU A 90 7.29 5.22 28.38
C GLU A 90 6.26 6.34 28.19
N ALA A 91 5.17 6.09 27.46
CA ALA A 91 4.11 7.06 27.28
C ALA A 91 3.37 7.29 28.61
N LYS A 92 3.16 8.56 28.97
CA LYS A 92 2.50 8.98 30.22
C LYS A 92 1.01 9.26 30.03
N HIS A 93 0.51 9.20 28.80
CA HIS A 93 -0.89 9.28 28.44
C HIS A 93 -1.47 7.89 28.13
N SER A 94 -2.80 7.75 28.14
CA SER A 94 -3.50 6.50 27.78
C SER A 94 -4.56 6.80 26.70
N LEU A 95 -4.12 7.45 25.62
CA LEU A 95 -5.00 7.91 24.53
C LEU A 95 -4.83 7.09 23.23
N GLY A 96 -3.95 6.10 23.22
CA GLY A 96 -3.55 5.36 22.03
C GLY A 96 -2.70 6.20 21.07
N VAL A 97 -2.91 6.00 19.76
CA VAL A 97 -2.28 6.79 18.68
C VAL A 97 -3.00 8.12 18.53
N LEU A 98 -2.29 9.23 18.72
CA LEU A 98 -2.79 10.56 18.43
C LEU A 98 -2.40 10.96 17.00
N PHE A 99 -3.31 10.74 16.05
CA PHE A 99 -3.06 10.98 14.62
C PHE A 99 -2.51 12.38 14.31
N ALA A 100 -2.97 13.40 15.03
CA ALA A 100 -2.52 14.78 14.83
C ALA A 100 -1.00 14.99 15.00
N PHE A 101 -0.30 14.07 15.68
CA PHE A 101 1.13 14.17 15.98
C PHE A 101 1.98 13.03 15.39
N GLN A 102 1.36 12.07 14.67
CA GLN A 102 2.01 10.81 14.23
C GLN A 102 1.67 10.42 12.77
N ALA A 103 0.94 11.28 12.03
CA ALA A 103 0.51 11.03 10.65
C ALA A 103 1.61 11.29 9.61
#